data_AF-A0A6V8H7C3-F1
#
_entry.id   AF-A0A6V8H7C3-F1
#
_cell.length_a   1.000
_cell.length_b   1.000
_cell.length_c   1.000
_cell.angle_alpha   90.00
_cell.angle_beta   90.00
_cell.angle_gamma   90.00
#
_symmetry.space_group_name_H-M   'P 1'
#
loop_
_entity.id
_entity.type
_entity.pdbx_description
1 polymer ?
#
loop_
_entity_poly.entity_id
_entity_poly.type
_entity_poly.pdbx_seq_one_letter_code
_entity_poly.pdbx_strand_id
1 'polypeptide(L)'
;MDLSKVLQSCSDPEHQHTAPIIPTDIDLRRGMHFQQDNFTGNMFMGEGGPSGTLDAYKRSLSFPEMYSRYYGILSTFENATCSWLFDCKEYKKWREDGGLLWIKGKPASGKSTLMRYIFDKNKSEDDQENNANKNTDNQNKSSDGKNLEIKQTITLSFFFHGRGSSLQKTKLGFYRTVLFQLLEEQSVREKKIEALSNLEKFFKHQCDSRGPPGKSWQWETSQLAQDFQSVLTEVLEDHLVYLYIDALDECGEDDARRMAEAFEKMIQRSPIKRFERRIDKATGKETEEPIGRRLHVCCSCRNPPLLIRAMVKDTFQICVERHNGHGIDLYVWSHLDQFVNTAPEIPETIVKHSEGVFMWTYLVVERVKTLYSRGFSRIEIEESIDKTPRDLVKLYEDIFQNMLGNEKSLRLICWIFCADEPLALEELRWAMFLNANPTIKSWEDCQSARKFPCDCFRPNICTCKVMERRIQSLGHGLVGIKDSDDKQVVKFIHPSVQEFFLDKNALVRLYNSTSNSTLKNHNQVVKKVKKSMAETCDRYNKMMELIRRNSSQGLN
;
A
#
# COMPACT_ATOMS: atom_id res chain seq x y z
N MET A 1 14.40 -10.30 -20.09
CA MET A 1 14.30 -9.06 -19.31
C MET A 1 13.31 -8.18 -20.01
N ASP A 2 12.19 -7.90 -19.36
CA ASP A 2 11.16 -7.02 -19.89
C ASP A 2 11.62 -5.55 -19.81
N LEU A 3 11.81 -4.92 -20.97
CA LEU A 3 12.24 -3.53 -21.07
C LEU A 3 11.20 -2.55 -20.54
N SER A 4 9.92 -2.91 -20.58
CA SER A 4 8.84 -2.02 -20.17
C SER A 4 8.97 -1.63 -18.70
N LYS A 5 9.55 -2.51 -17.87
CA LYS A 5 9.78 -2.31 -16.43
C LYS A 5 10.91 -1.34 -16.09
N VAL A 6 11.71 -0.92 -17.08
CA VAL A 6 12.93 -0.11 -16.88
C VAL A 6 12.83 1.27 -17.55
N LEU A 7 11.96 1.43 -18.55
CA LEU A 7 12.03 2.54 -19.51
C LEU A 7 10.79 3.43 -19.59
N GLN A 8 9.75 3.23 -18.77
CA GLN A 8 8.50 4.01 -18.91
C GLN A 8 8.62 5.49 -18.50
N SER A 9 9.70 5.89 -17.83
CA SER A 9 9.82 7.23 -17.22
C SER A 9 10.99 8.09 -17.74
N CYS A 10 11.53 7.78 -18.92
CA CYS A 10 12.52 8.64 -19.60
C CYS A 10 11.88 9.70 -20.52
N SER A 11 10.56 9.84 -20.57
CA SER A 11 9.88 10.88 -21.35
C SER A 11 9.88 12.20 -20.59
N ASP A 12 10.61 13.20 -21.07
CA ASP A 12 10.40 14.59 -20.68
C ASP A 12 8.92 14.97 -20.86
N PRO A 13 8.29 15.71 -19.93
CA PRO A 13 6.87 16.08 -20.04
C PRO A 13 6.52 16.97 -21.23
N GLU A 14 7.50 17.48 -21.98
CA GLU A 14 7.26 18.54 -22.96
C GLU A 14 7.06 18.06 -24.40
N HIS A 15 7.32 16.79 -24.75
CA HIS A 15 7.14 16.32 -26.14
C HIS A 15 6.35 15.01 -26.19
N GLN A 16 5.03 15.10 -25.98
CA GLN A 16 4.08 14.09 -26.45
C GLN A 16 3.36 14.62 -27.70
N HIS A 17 3.96 14.42 -28.88
CA HIS A 17 3.19 14.30 -30.12
C HIS A 17 3.78 13.18 -30.96
N THR A 18 2.87 12.31 -31.43
CA THR A 18 3.03 11.19 -32.37
C THR A 18 3.52 9.85 -31.80
N ALA A 19 2.57 8.91 -31.68
CA ALA A 19 2.83 7.48 -31.56
C ALA A 19 2.92 6.87 -32.97
N PRO A 20 3.88 5.96 -33.27
CA PRO A 20 3.90 5.22 -34.52
C PRO A 20 2.99 3.98 -34.46
N ILE A 21 2.31 3.73 -35.58
CA ILE A 21 1.43 2.59 -35.87
C ILE A 21 2.29 1.42 -36.35
N ILE A 22 2.15 0.22 -35.76
CA ILE A 22 2.66 -1.04 -36.34
C ILE A 22 1.62 -2.17 -36.15
N PRO A 23 1.46 -3.08 -37.13
CA PRO A 23 0.22 -3.82 -37.39
C PRO A 23 0.06 -5.16 -36.66
N THR A 24 -1.20 -5.60 -36.63
CA THR A 24 -1.75 -6.89 -36.23
C THR A 24 -1.27 -8.06 -37.09
N ASP A 25 -0.73 -9.11 -36.48
CA ASP A 25 -1.24 -10.51 -36.54
C ASP A 25 -0.20 -11.51 -36.00
N ILE A 26 -0.67 -12.41 -35.11
CA ILE A 26 -0.51 -13.88 -35.12
C ILE A 26 -0.96 -14.42 -33.76
N ASP A 27 -2.02 -15.23 -33.83
CA ASP A 27 -2.72 -15.97 -32.77
C ASP A 27 -1.99 -17.29 -32.45
N LEU A 28 -1.94 -17.70 -31.18
CA LEU A 28 -1.89 -19.10 -30.71
C LEU A 28 -2.07 -19.19 -29.16
N ARG A 29 -3.34 -19.39 -28.75
CA ARG A 29 -3.92 -20.20 -27.65
C ARG A 29 -2.93 -21.03 -26.78
N ARG A 30 -3.09 -21.28 -25.47
CA ARG A 30 -4.27 -21.45 -24.59
C ARG A 30 -3.77 -21.60 -23.13
N GLY A 31 -4.46 -21.01 -22.15
CA GLY A 31 -4.25 -21.28 -20.71
C GLY A 31 -5.01 -20.30 -19.82
N MET A 32 -6.25 -20.67 -19.45
CA MET A 32 -7.17 -20.04 -18.48
C MET A 32 -6.93 -18.56 -18.10
N HIS A 33 -7.60 -17.66 -18.83
CA HIS A 33 -7.70 -16.23 -18.52
C HIS A 33 -9.12 -15.85 -18.07
N PHE A 34 -9.21 -15.15 -16.94
CA PHE A 34 -10.29 -14.22 -16.65
C PHE A 34 -10.33 -13.16 -17.76
N GLN A 35 -11.49 -12.96 -18.39
CA GLN A 35 -11.67 -12.01 -19.49
C GLN A 35 -11.38 -10.58 -19.03
N GLN A 36 -10.20 -10.07 -19.39
CA GLN A 36 -9.99 -8.65 -19.68
C GLN A 36 -10.59 -8.38 -21.07
N ASP A 37 -11.77 -7.78 -21.11
CA ASP A 37 -12.28 -7.25 -22.37
C ASP A 37 -11.51 -5.97 -22.74
N ASN A 38 -10.98 -5.97 -23.96
CA ASN A 38 -10.21 -4.90 -24.56
C ASN A 38 -11.01 -3.58 -24.60
N PHE A 39 -10.42 -2.55 -24.00
CA PHE A 39 -10.92 -1.19 -23.89
C PHE A 39 -10.81 -0.41 -25.22
N THR A 40 -11.58 -0.81 -26.22
CA THR A 40 -11.93 0.03 -27.38
C THR A 40 -13.32 -0.38 -27.90
N GLY A 41 -14.35 -0.17 -27.09
CA GLY A 41 -15.75 -0.30 -27.51
C GLY A 41 -16.44 1.05 -27.46
N ASN A 42 -17.02 1.48 -28.58
CA ASN A 42 -17.82 2.69 -28.71
C ASN A 42 -18.78 2.85 -27.53
N MET A 43 -18.68 3.99 -26.85
CA MET A 43 -19.64 4.45 -25.84
C MET A 43 -20.93 4.85 -26.57
N PHE A 44 -21.71 3.86 -27.01
CA PHE A 44 -23.07 4.07 -27.49
C PHE A 44 -23.92 4.47 -26.29
N MET A 45 -24.23 5.75 -26.20
CA MET A 45 -25.27 6.29 -25.33
C MET A 45 -26.62 5.79 -25.86
N GLY A 46 -27.01 4.59 -25.45
CA GLY A 46 -28.36 4.09 -25.64
C GLY A 46 -29.32 4.84 -24.72
N GLU A 47 -30.50 5.19 -25.23
CA GLU A 47 -31.61 5.73 -24.47
C GLU A 47 -31.99 4.75 -23.34
N GLY A 48 -31.54 5.04 -22.12
CA GLY A 48 -31.90 4.32 -20.90
C GLY A 48 -32.14 5.33 -19.80
N GLY A 49 -33.17 5.10 -18.98
CA GLY A 49 -33.64 6.03 -17.95
C GLY A 49 -32.59 6.40 -16.88
N PRO A 50 -32.98 7.15 -15.82
CA PRO A 50 -32.07 7.78 -14.85
C PRO A 50 -30.90 6.88 -14.38
N SER A 51 -31.18 5.61 -14.07
CA SER A 51 -30.19 4.60 -13.65
C SER A 51 -28.95 4.45 -14.57
N GLY A 52 -29.06 4.69 -15.88
CA GLY A 52 -27.93 4.56 -16.80
C GLY A 52 -26.87 5.67 -16.64
N THR A 53 -27.30 6.87 -16.24
CA THR A 53 -26.41 8.04 -16.11
C THR A 53 -25.59 7.97 -14.83
N LEU A 54 -26.18 7.57 -13.70
CA LEU A 54 -25.45 7.40 -12.45
C LEU A 54 -24.42 6.28 -12.53
N ASP A 55 -24.74 5.16 -13.21
CA ASP A 55 -23.77 4.09 -13.44
C ASP A 55 -22.61 4.56 -14.32
N ALA A 56 -22.85 5.43 -15.30
CA ALA A 56 -21.80 6.04 -16.10
C ALA A 56 -20.94 7.02 -15.27
N TYR A 57 -21.55 7.85 -14.41
CA TYR A 57 -20.83 8.69 -13.45
C TYR A 57 -19.92 7.85 -12.56
N LYS A 58 -20.46 6.82 -11.90
CA LYS A 58 -19.70 5.90 -11.04
C LYS A 58 -18.55 5.25 -11.79
N ARG A 59 -18.81 4.67 -12.97
CA ARG A 59 -17.75 4.06 -13.79
C ARG A 59 -16.64 5.05 -14.15
N SER A 60 -16.97 6.32 -14.36
CA SER A 60 -15.96 7.35 -14.67
C SER A 60 -15.04 7.73 -13.50
N LEU A 61 -15.42 7.40 -12.27
CA LEU A 61 -14.60 7.61 -11.07
C LEU A 61 -13.51 6.54 -10.93
N SER A 62 -13.71 5.34 -11.48
CA SER A 62 -12.75 4.23 -11.35
C SER A 62 -11.40 4.55 -12.00
N PHE A 63 -10.34 3.89 -11.52
CA PHE A 63 -8.99 3.96 -12.10
C PHE A 63 -8.23 2.65 -11.78
N PRO A 64 -7.24 2.25 -12.59
CA PRO A 64 -6.64 0.92 -12.51
C PRO A 64 -6.05 0.57 -11.14
N GLU A 65 -5.37 1.52 -10.49
CA GLU A 65 -4.66 1.25 -9.23
C GLU A 65 -5.52 1.51 -7.96
N MET A 66 -6.84 1.71 -8.11
CA MET A 66 -7.77 2.11 -7.04
C MET A 66 -7.65 1.26 -5.77
N TYR A 67 -7.49 -0.06 -5.92
CA TYR A 67 -7.38 -1.00 -4.81
C TYR A 67 -5.99 -1.64 -4.67
N SER A 68 -5.02 -1.25 -5.51
CA SER A 68 -3.71 -1.90 -5.59
C SER A 68 -2.94 -1.82 -4.25
N ARG A 69 -2.99 -0.67 -3.57
CA ARG A 69 -2.35 -0.50 -2.26
C ARG A 69 -2.93 -1.44 -1.20
N TYR A 70 -4.26 -1.54 -1.14
CA TYR A 70 -4.97 -2.40 -0.20
C TYR A 70 -4.58 -3.87 -0.39
N TYR A 71 -4.64 -4.37 -1.63
CA TYR A 71 -4.27 -5.76 -1.94
C TYR A 71 -2.78 -6.04 -1.73
N GLY A 72 -1.91 -5.04 -1.89
CA GLY A 72 -0.46 -5.16 -1.65
C GLY A 72 -0.06 -5.20 -0.17
N ILE A 73 -0.96 -4.88 0.76
CA ILE A 73 -0.72 -5.09 2.21
C ILE A 73 -0.80 -6.59 2.49
N LEU A 74 0.06 -7.12 3.35
CA LEU A 74 -0.02 -8.54 3.72
C LEU A 74 -1.34 -8.80 4.45
N SER A 75 -2.10 -9.80 4.02
CA SER A 75 -3.24 -10.31 4.80
C SER A 75 -2.72 -10.83 6.14
N THR A 76 -3.43 -10.55 7.22
CA THR A 76 -3.11 -11.12 8.54
C THR A 76 -3.40 -12.61 8.50
N PHE A 77 -2.38 -13.42 8.23
CA PHE A 77 -2.50 -14.89 8.22
C PHE A 77 -2.80 -15.47 9.60
N GLU A 78 -2.61 -14.70 10.67
CA GLU A 78 -2.93 -15.09 12.04
C GLU A 78 -3.80 -14.02 12.69
N ASN A 79 -5.10 -14.33 12.85
CA ASN A 79 -6.13 -13.49 13.47
C ASN A 79 -5.76 -12.97 14.88
N ALA A 80 -4.72 -13.50 15.52
CA ALA A 80 -4.34 -13.18 16.88
C ALA A 80 -3.54 -11.87 17.04
N THR A 81 -2.78 -11.43 16.02
CA THR A 81 -1.82 -10.32 16.22
C THR A 81 -2.45 -8.93 16.19
N CYS A 82 -3.67 -8.79 15.65
CA CYS A 82 -4.40 -7.53 15.57
C CYS A 82 -5.73 -7.54 16.35
N SER A 83 -6.14 -8.69 16.90
CA SER A 83 -7.42 -8.84 17.62
C SER A 83 -7.49 -7.99 18.90
N TRP A 84 -6.34 -7.70 19.53
CA TRP A 84 -6.24 -6.86 20.72
C TRP A 84 -6.95 -5.51 20.59
N LEU A 85 -7.08 -4.97 19.37
CA LEU A 85 -7.77 -3.71 19.13
C LEU A 85 -9.23 -3.77 19.56
N PHE A 86 -9.90 -4.90 19.31
CA PHE A 86 -11.29 -5.08 19.68
C PHE A 86 -11.51 -5.13 21.18
N ASP A 87 -10.44 -5.24 21.98
CA ASP A 87 -10.45 -5.13 23.43
C ASP A 87 -10.04 -3.75 23.95
N CYS A 88 -9.51 -2.87 23.09
CA CYS A 88 -9.16 -1.50 23.46
C CYS A 88 -10.40 -0.68 23.83
N LYS A 89 -10.34 -0.04 25.00
CA LYS A 89 -11.43 0.83 25.50
C LYS A 89 -11.68 1.99 24.55
N GLU A 90 -10.64 2.59 24.00
CA GLU A 90 -10.70 3.70 23.06
C GLU A 90 -11.39 3.28 21.76
N TYR A 91 -11.12 2.07 21.26
CA TYR A 91 -11.76 1.56 20.05
C TYR A 91 -13.24 1.25 20.29
N LYS A 92 -13.57 0.55 21.39
CA LYS A 92 -14.95 0.25 21.77
C LYS A 92 -15.77 1.53 21.93
N LYS A 93 -15.22 2.50 22.67
CA LYS A 93 -15.88 3.80 22.87
C LYS A 93 -16.05 4.57 21.56
N TRP A 94 -15.06 4.55 20.66
CA TRP A 94 -15.21 5.15 19.33
C TRP A 94 -16.28 4.46 18.47
N ARG A 95 -16.44 3.13 18.54
CA ARG A 95 -17.52 2.41 17.85
C ARG A 95 -18.92 2.78 18.39
N GLU A 96 -19.00 3.16 19.65
CA GLU A 96 -20.25 3.59 20.29
C GLU A 96 -20.57 5.06 19.95
N ASP A 97 -19.60 5.94 20.18
CA ASP A 97 -19.73 7.41 20.13
C ASP A 97 -19.53 7.99 18.71
N GLY A 98 -18.87 7.27 17.81
CA GLY A 98 -18.44 7.82 16.52
C GLY A 98 -17.42 8.94 16.63
N GLY A 99 -17.30 9.70 15.55
CA GLY A 99 -16.28 10.74 15.44
C GLY A 99 -14.94 10.22 14.91
N LEU A 100 -13.84 10.84 15.35
CA LEU A 100 -12.52 10.65 14.75
C LEU A 100 -11.59 9.82 15.64
N LEU A 101 -11.11 8.70 15.10
CA LEU A 101 -10.11 7.82 15.69
C LEU A 101 -8.78 7.91 14.93
N TRP A 102 -7.70 8.09 15.68
CA TRP A 102 -6.34 8.07 15.15
C TRP A 102 -5.62 6.76 15.53
N ILE A 103 -5.22 6.00 14.52
CA ILE A 103 -4.28 4.89 14.63
C ILE A 103 -2.87 5.45 14.33
N LYS A 104 -2.11 5.76 15.37
CA LYS A 104 -0.77 6.32 15.25
C LYS A 104 0.33 5.32 15.58
N GLY A 105 1.55 5.64 15.14
CA GLY A 105 2.70 4.85 15.53
C GLY A 105 3.92 4.98 14.65
N LYS A 106 5.04 4.44 15.15
CA LYS A 106 6.34 4.42 14.46
C LYS A 106 6.26 3.81 13.04
N PRO A 107 7.17 4.17 12.11
CA PRO A 107 7.31 3.46 10.84
C PRO A 107 7.49 1.95 11.06
N ALA A 108 6.85 1.15 10.21
CA ALA A 108 6.92 -0.31 10.26
C ALA A 108 6.43 -0.98 11.57
N SER A 109 5.59 -0.29 12.36
CA SER A 109 4.89 -0.88 13.50
C SER A 109 3.62 -1.67 13.14
N GLY A 110 3.25 -1.76 11.86
CA GLY A 110 2.10 -2.55 11.41
C GLY A 110 0.76 -1.80 11.29
N LYS A 111 0.76 -0.45 11.28
CA LYS A 111 -0.47 0.36 11.12
C LYS A 111 -1.33 -0.05 9.90
N SER A 112 -0.75 -0.13 8.71
CA SER A 112 -1.50 -0.50 7.49
C SER A 112 -2.06 -1.93 7.56
N THR A 113 -1.32 -2.85 8.19
CA THR A 113 -1.78 -4.22 8.45
C THR A 113 -2.99 -4.21 9.39
N LEU A 114 -2.92 -3.42 10.47
CA LEU A 114 -4.04 -3.25 11.40
C LEU A 114 -5.25 -2.59 10.71
N MET A 115 -5.05 -1.54 9.91
CA MET A 115 -6.13 -0.86 9.17
C MET A 115 -6.85 -1.79 8.21
N ARG A 116 -6.12 -2.63 7.48
CA ARG A 116 -6.71 -3.67 6.64
C ARG A 116 -7.51 -4.67 7.47
N TYR A 117 -6.93 -5.20 8.54
CA TYR A 117 -7.62 -6.16 9.42
C TYR A 117 -8.95 -5.60 9.97
N ILE A 118 -8.97 -4.34 10.39
CA ILE A 118 -10.19 -3.68 10.89
C ILE A 118 -11.24 -3.56 9.79
N PHE A 119 -10.83 -3.11 8.61
CA PHE A 119 -11.73 -2.93 7.46
C PHE A 119 -12.33 -4.27 7.03
N ASP A 120 -11.50 -5.30 6.82
CA ASP A 120 -11.94 -6.62 6.35
C ASP A 120 -12.97 -7.23 7.31
N LYS A 121 -12.68 -7.16 8.62
CA LYS A 121 -13.58 -7.69 9.64
C LYS A 121 -14.90 -6.92 9.71
N ASN A 122 -14.86 -5.59 9.78
CA ASN A 122 -16.08 -4.79 9.91
C ASN A 122 -16.93 -4.85 8.63
N LYS A 123 -16.33 -4.84 7.44
CA LYS A 123 -17.07 -4.99 6.19
C LYS A 123 -17.81 -6.33 6.14
N SER A 124 -17.18 -7.41 6.62
CA SER A 124 -17.81 -8.73 6.68
C SER A 124 -18.96 -8.79 7.69
N GLU A 125 -18.84 -8.13 8.85
CA GLU A 125 -19.89 -8.04 9.87
C GLU A 125 -21.08 -7.21 9.35
N ASP A 126 -20.81 -6.05 8.74
CA ASP A 126 -21.83 -5.17 8.18
C ASP A 126 -22.63 -5.86 7.06
N ASP A 127 -21.96 -6.60 6.18
CA ASP A 127 -22.63 -7.33 5.09
C ASP A 127 -23.54 -8.45 5.61
N GLN A 128 -23.18 -9.09 6.73
CA GLN A 128 -24.03 -10.09 7.38
C GLN A 128 -25.25 -9.44 8.05
N GLU A 129 -25.05 -8.36 8.80
CA GLU A 129 -26.12 -7.64 9.51
C GLU A 129 -27.12 -7.02 8.52
N ASN A 130 -26.64 -6.38 7.45
CA ASN A 130 -27.48 -5.79 6.41
C ASN A 130 -28.32 -6.85 5.69
N ASN A 131 -27.79 -8.06 5.47
CA ASN A 131 -28.55 -9.15 4.86
C ASN A 131 -29.58 -9.77 5.82
N ALA A 132 -29.28 -9.83 7.12
CA ALA A 132 -30.25 -10.27 8.12
C ALA A 132 -31.44 -9.29 8.21
N ASN A 133 -31.18 -7.99 8.24
CA ASN A 133 -32.22 -6.96 8.37
C ASN A 133 -33.20 -6.92 7.19
N LYS A 134 -32.75 -7.25 5.96
CA LYS A 134 -33.63 -7.40 4.78
C LYS A 134 -34.74 -8.44 4.95
N ASN A 135 -34.58 -9.39 5.88
CA ASN A 135 -35.55 -10.47 6.12
C ASN A 135 -36.51 -10.17 7.30
N THR A 136 -36.32 -9.07 8.02
CA THR A 136 -37.06 -8.72 9.25
C THR A 136 -37.86 -7.41 9.15
N ASP A 137 -38.34 -7.07 7.95
CA ASP A 137 -39.05 -5.82 7.61
C ASP A 137 -40.37 -5.53 8.37
N ASN A 138 -40.70 -6.24 9.44
CA ASN A 138 -41.87 -5.93 10.27
C ASN A 138 -41.60 -6.29 11.74
N GLN A 139 -41.32 -5.30 12.61
CA GLN A 139 -42.06 -5.12 13.89
C GLN A 139 -41.54 -4.05 14.88
N ASN A 140 -40.41 -3.38 14.71
CA ASN A 140 -39.91 -2.45 15.74
C ASN A 140 -40.00 -0.96 15.36
N LYS A 141 -41.22 -0.44 15.22
CA LYS A 141 -41.41 1.02 15.28
C LYS A 141 -41.20 1.49 16.72
N SER A 142 -40.03 2.04 17.02
CA SER A 142 -39.81 2.78 18.26
C SER A 142 -40.77 3.98 18.31
N SER A 143 -41.64 4.02 19.31
CA SER A 143 -42.71 5.00 19.50
C SER A 143 -42.22 6.42 19.81
N ASP A 144 -40.94 6.58 20.13
CA ASP A 144 -40.32 7.87 20.43
C ASP A 144 -39.66 8.44 19.16
N GLY A 145 -40.37 9.32 18.44
CA GLY A 145 -39.93 9.94 17.17
C GLY A 145 -38.65 10.81 17.23
N LYS A 146 -37.82 10.68 18.27
CA LYS A 146 -36.54 11.37 18.45
C LYS A 146 -35.33 10.50 18.09
N ASN A 147 -35.45 9.18 18.19
CA ASN A 147 -34.40 8.23 17.79
C ASN A 147 -34.70 7.74 16.38
N LEU A 148 -34.10 8.38 15.37
CA LEU A 148 -34.25 7.91 14.00
C LEU A 148 -33.64 6.52 13.85
N GLU A 149 -34.38 5.60 13.24
CA GLU A 149 -33.94 4.24 12.98
C GLU A 149 -32.71 4.23 12.07
N ILE A 150 -31.69 3.46 12.46
CA ILE A 150 -30.53 3.17 11.61
C ILE A 150 -30.91 1.93 10.81
N LYS A 151 -31.01 2.07 9.50
CA LYS A 151 -31.44 0.98 8.61
C LYS A 151 -30.28 0.06 8.23
N GLN A 152 -29.12 0.64 7.95
CA GLN A 152 -27.96 -0.11 7.47
C GLN A 152 -26.63 0.57 7.84
N THR A 153 -25.56 -0.23 7.79
CA THR A 153 -24.18 0.23 7.96
C THR A 153 -23.43 0.18 6.63
N ILE A 154 -22.67 1.25 6.33
CA ILE A 154 -21.79 1.35 5.16
C ILE A 154 -20.35 1.49 5.64
N THR A 155 -19.46 0.68 5.08
CA THR A 155 -18.03 0.72 5.39
C THR A 155 -17.22 1.05 4.14
N LEU A 156 -16.58 2.22 4.17
CA LEU A 156 -15.74 2.78 3.09
C LEU A 156 -14.27 2.73 3.49
N SER A 157 -13.37 2.67 2.51
CA SER A 157 -11.94 2.77 2.76
C SER A 157 -11.12 3.41 1.64
N PHE A 158 -10.02 4.03 2.04
CA PHE A 158 -8.98 4.48 1.14
C PHE A 158 -7.60 4.28 1.77
N PHE A 159 -6.66 3.71 1.01
CA PHE A 159 -5.30 3.46 1.47
C PHE A 159 -4.34 4.32 0.67
N PHE A 160 -3.85 5.39 1.27
CA PHE A 160 -2.86 6.24 0.61
C PHE A 160 -1.59 5.45 0.28
N HIS A 161 -1.02 5.77 -0.87
CA HIS A 161 0.27 5.27 -1.29
C HIS A 161 1.10 6.41 -1.87
N GLY A 162 1.92 7.06 -1.04
CA GLY A 162 2.74 8.23 -1.39
C GLY A 162 3.73 7.99 -2.54
N ARG A 163 4.04 6.71 -2.82
CA ARG A 163 4.88 6.28 -3.95
C ARG A 163 4.10 5.65 -5.11
N GLY A 164 2.79 5.53 -4.97
CA GLY A 164 1.91 5.03 -6.01
C GLY A 164 1.70 6.04 -7.13
N SER A 165 0.75 5.70 -8.01
CA SER A 165 0.28 6.61 -9.05
C SER A 165 -0.29 7.89 -8.44
N SER A 166 -0.41 8.95 -9.24
CA SER A 166 -0.89 10.27 -8.76
C SER A 166 -2.20 10.17 -7.97
N LEU A 167 -3.14 9.34 -8.41
CA LEU A 167 -4.43 9.17 -7.73
C LEU A 167 -4.29 8.43 -6.40
N GLN A 168 -3.33 7.52 -6.23
CA GLN A 168 -3.15 6.79 -4.97
C GLN A 168 -2.62 7.67 -3.82
N LYS A 169 -2.09 8.87 -4.12
CA LYS A 169 -1.51 9.78 -3.12
C LYS A 169 -2.19 11.15 -3.01
N THR A 170 -3.27 11.38 -3.74
CA THR A 170 -3.91 12.70 -3.80
C THR A 170 -5.35 12.67 -3.29
N LYS A 171 -5.83 13.84 -2.85
CA LYS A 171 -7.24 14.06 -2.51
C LYS A 171 -8.18 13.67 -3.64
N LEU A 172 -7.76 13.86 -4.89
CA LEU A 172 -8.56 13.50 -6.06
C LEU A 172 -8.86 12.00 -6.07
N GLY A 173 -7.84 11.14 -5.92
CA GLY A 173 -8.07 9.70 -5.89
C GLY A 173 -8.81 9.23 -4.64
N PHE A 174 -8.61 9.91 -3.49
CA PHE A 174 -9.44 9.68 -2.31
C PHE A 174 -10.93 9.90 -2.63
N TYR A 175 -11.32 11.09 -3.09
CA TYR A 175 -12.73 11.40 -3.36
C TYR A 175 -13.32 10.54 -4.47
N ARG A 176 -12.57 10.24 -5.54
CA ARG A 176 -12.98 9.29 -6.57
C ARG A 176 -13.32 7.92 -5.98
N THR A 177 -12.48 7.41 -5.09
CA THR A 177 -12.64 6.07 -4.51
C THR A 177 -13.80 6.00 -3.52
N VAL A 178 -13.91 6.96 -2.58
CA VAL A 178 -14.99 6.91 -1.58
C VAL A 178 -16.35 7.21 -2.19
N LEU A 179 -16.45 8.06 -3.22
CA LEU A 179 -17.68 8.22 -3.99
C LEU A 179 -18.00 6.97 -4.79
N PHE A 180 -17.00 6.34 -5.43
CA PHE A 180 -17.21 5.10 -6.16
C PHE A 180 -17.81 4.02 -5.24
N GLN A 181 -17.23 3.81 -4.07
CA GLN A 181 -17.71 2.85 -3.06
C GLN A 181 -19.11 3.21 -2.55
N LEU A 182 -19.35 4.48 -2.23
CA LEU A 182 -20.67 4.93 -1.75
C LEU A 182 -21.77 4.72 -2.81
N LEU A 183 -21.44 4.89 -4.09
CA LEU A 183 -22.35 4.62 -5.21
C LEU A 183 -22.40 3.13 -5.62
N GLU A 184 -21.55 2.30 -5.04
CA GLU A 184 -21.60 0.84 -5.18
C GLU A 184 -22.62 0.23 -4.22
N GLU A 185 -22.82 0.87 -3.06
CA GLU A 185 -23.82 0.47 -2.06
C GLU A 185 -25.25 0.52 -2.61
N GLN A 186 -25.89 -0.65 -2.67
CA GLN A 186 -27.23 -0.79 -3.25
C GLN A 186 -28.27 0.06 -2.52
N SER A 187 -28.18 0.16 -1.20
CA SER A 187 -29.08 0.98 -0.38
C SER A 187 -28.92 2.48 -0.58
N VAL A 188 -27.77 2.92 -1.08
CA VAL A 188 -27.60 4.32 -1.51
C VAL A 188 -28.22 4.51 -2.88
N ARG A 189 -28.01 3.57 -3.81
CA ARG A 189 -28.53 3.67 -5.20
C ARG A 189 -30.06 3.59 -5.29
N GLU A 190 -30.69 2.77 -4.46
CA GLU A 190 -32.15 2.62 -4.43
C GLU A 190 -32.85 3.84 -3.82
N LYS A 191 -32.11 4.68 -3.09
CA LYS A 191 -32.65 5.92 -2.57
C LYS A 191 -32.83 6.95 -3.67
N LYS A 192 -33.99 7.60 -3.62
CA LYS A 192 -34.29 8.79 -4.42
C LYS A 192 -33.88 10.06 -3.66
N ILE A 193 -32.58 10.17 -3.33
CA ILE A 193 -32.02 11.36 -2.69
C ILE A 193 -31.70 12.44 -3.73
N GLU A 194 -31.77 13.71 -3.31
CA GLU A 194 -31.61 14.85 -4.20
C GLU A 194 -30.17 14.93 -4.73
N ALA A 195 -29.19 14.67 -3.86
CA ALA A 195 -27.77 14.64 -4.23
C ALA A 195 -27.49 13.73 -5.43
N LEU A 196 -28.03 12.50 -5.48
CA LEU A 196 -27.80 11.60 -6.62
C LEU A 196 -28.38 12.16 -7.93
N SER A 197 -29.57 12.76 -7.86
CA SER A 197 -30.19 13.41 -9.01
C SER A 197 -29.34 14.59 -9.52
N ASN A 198 -28.71 15.32 -8.61
CA ASN A 198 -27.81 16.41 -8.95
C ASN A 198 -26.50 15.92 -9.58
N LEU A 199 -25.95 14.79 -9.11
CA LEU A 199 -24.80 14.14 -9.75
C LEU A 199 -25.13 13.73 -11.19
N GLU A 200 -26.28 13.07 -11.41
CA GLU A 200 -26.71 12.65 -12.75
C GLU A 200 -26.86 13.85 -13.70
N LYS A 201 -27.55 14.91 -13.26
CA LYS A 201 -27.75 16.13 -14.05
C LYS A 201 -26.42 16.79 -14.42
N PHE A 202 -25.53 16.96 -13.43
CA PHE A 202 -24.21 17.53 -13.65
C PHE A 202 -23.40 16.69 -14.64
N PHE A 203 -23.36 15.37 -14.44
CA PHE A 203 -22.62 14.46 -15.30
C PHE A 203 -23.10 14.48 -16.74
N LYS A 204 -24.41 14.41 -16.92
CA LYS A 204 -25.05 14.47 -18.23
C LYS A 204 -24.70 15.78 -18.94
N HIS A 205 -24.88 16.92 -18.26
CA HIS A 205 -24.54 18.22 -18.82
C HIS A 205 -23.07 18.31 -19.26
N GLN A 206 -22.13 17.82 -18.43
CA GLN A 206 -20.72 17.81 -18.77
C GLN A 206 -20.41 16.92 -19.97
N CYS A 207 -21.02 15.73 -20.04
CA CYS A 207 -20.87 14.81 -21.17
C CYS A 207 -21.44 15.39 -22.46
N ASP A 208 -22.63 15.98 -22.40
CA ASP A 208 -23.31 16.56 -23.57
C ASP A 208 -22.54 17.80 -24.09
N SER A 209 -21.96 18.60 -23.18
CA SER A 209 -21.28 19.85 -23.55
C SER A 209 -19.82 19.66 -23.97
N ARG A 210 -19.10 18.72 -23.35
CA ARG A 210 -17.65 18.57 -23.51
C ARG A 210 -17.25 17.22 -24.10
N GLY A 211 -18.11 16.21 -24.01
CA GLY A 211 -17.77 14.81 -24.30
C GLY A 211 -17.33 14.04 -23.04
N PRO A 212 -16.81 12.81 -23.21
CA PRO A 212 -16.58 11.89 -22.10
C PRO A 212 -15.43 12.33 -21.18
N PRO A 213 -15.54 12.07 -19.85
CA PRO A 213 -14.47 12.33 -18.89
C PRO A 213 -13.21 11.50 -19.19
N GLY A 214 -12.04 11.99 -18.76
CA GLY A 214 -10.74 11.38 -18.99
C GLY A 214 -10.13 11.66 -20.36
N LYS A 215 -10.95 12.04 -21.35
CA LYS A 215 -10.52 12.49 -22.68
C LYS A 215 -10.77 13.99 -22.88
N SER A 216 -12.03 14.41 -22.72
CA SER A 216 -12.44 15.77 -23.00
C SER A 216 -12.33 16.71 -21.81
N TRP A 217 -12.42 16.17 -20.60
CA TRP A 217 -12.30 16.91 -19.35
C TRP A 217 -11.87 15.97 -18.23
N GLN A 218 -11.33 16.53 -17.14
CA GLN A 218 -10.85 15.77 -15.99
C GLN A 218 -11.66 16.13 -14.74
N TRP A 219 -11.71 15.19 -13.80
CA TRP A 219 -12.36 15.41 -12.51
C TRP A 219 -11.59 16.39 -11.65
N GLU A 220 -12.29 17.39 -11.12
CA GLU A 220 -11.76 18.38 -10.20
C GLU A 220 -11.93 17.91 -8.75
N THR A 221 -10.91 18.14 -7.93
CA THR A 221 -10.93 17.70 -6.51
C THR A 221 -12.02 18.42 -5.71
N SER A 222 -12.21 19.71 -5.94
CA SER A 222 -13.22 20.52 -5.24
C SER A 222 -14.64 20.07 -5.56
N GLN A 223 -14.91 19.72 -6.82
CA GLN A 223 -16.21 19.20 -7.24
C GLN A 223 -16.51 17.87 -6.54
N LEU A 224 -15.59 16.90 -6.61
CA LEU A 224 -15.82 15.59 -6.00
C LEU A 224 -15.90 15.67 -4.46
N ALA A 225 -15.21 16.61 -3.82
CA ALA A 225 -15.37 16.86 -2.40
C ALA A 225 -16.80 17.33 -2.04
N GLN A 226 -17.38 18.21 -2.85
CA GLN A 226 -18.75 18.70 -2.68
C GLN A 226 -19.78 17.60 -2.96
N ASP A 227 -19.56 16.83 -4.03
CA ASP A 227 -20.39 15.68 -4.39
C ASP A 227 -20.42 14.66 -3.24
N PHE A 228 -19.24 14.30 -2.72
CA PHE A 228 -19.11 13.38 -1.59
C PHE A 228 -19.83 13.91 -0.35
N GLN A 229 -19.61 15.17 0.02
CA GLN A 229 -20.24 15.75 1.19
C GLN A 229 -21.77 15.78 1.06
N SER A 230 -22.31 16.11 -0.12
CA SER A 230 -23.75 16.18 -0.36
C SER A 230 -24.39 14.80 -0.25
N VAL A 231 -23.86 13.80 -0.97
CA VAL A 231 -24.38 12.42 -0.89
C VAL A 231 -24.26 11.87 0.51
N LEU A 232 -23.10 12.04 1.18
CA LEU A 232 -22.91 11.52 2.53
C LEU A 232 -23.88 12.14 3.54
N THR A 233 -24.19 13.43 3.42
CA THR A 233 -25.10 14.11 4.34
C THR A 233 -26.50 13.49 4.32
N GLU A 234 -27.07 13.26 3.12
CA GLU A 234 -28.37 12.60 2.96
C GLU A 234 -28.32 11.10 3.31
N VAL A 235 -27.19 10.42 3.07
CA VAL A 235 -27.02 9.01 3.45
C VAL A 235 -27.04 8.84 4.98
N LEU A 236 -26.40 9.74 5.72
CA LEU A 236 -26.32 9.68 7.19
C LEU A 236 -27.67 9.87 7.91
N GLU A 237 -28.73 10.28 7.22
CA GLU A 237 -30.07 10.46 7.80
C GLU A 237 -30.68 9.16 8.34
N ASP A 238 -30.31 8.01 7.78
CA ASP A 238 -30.77 6.67 8.21
C ASP A 238 -29.68 5.58 8.10
N HIS A 239 -28.43 5.93 7.75
CA HIS A 239 -27.30 4.99 7.74
C HIS A 239 -26.23 5.37 8.77
N LEU A 240 -25.52 4.34 9.24
CA LEU A 240 -24.26 4.46 9.94
C LEU A 240 -23.13 4.34 8.92
N VAL A 241 -22.14 5.24 8.94
CA VAL A 241 -21.03 5.21 7.99
C VAL A 241 -19.69 5.13 8.71
N TYR A 242 -18.89 4.12 8.38
CA TYR A 242 -17.49 3.99 8.75
C TYR A 242 -16.59 4.32 7.56
N LEU A 243 -15.59 5.17 7.79
CA LEU A 243 -14.61 5.58 6.79
C LEU A 243 -13.20 5.32 7.32
N TYR A 244 -12.52 4.34 6.71
CA TYR A 244 -11.15 3.95 7.06
C TYR A 244 -10.14 4.57 6.09
N ILE A 245 -9.19 5.34 6.62
CA ILE A 245 -8.20 6.07 5.83
C ILE A 245 -6.81 5.69 6.33
N ASP A 246 -6.10 4.87 5.57
CA ASP A 246 -4.73 4.47 5.92
C ASP A 246 -3.70 5.47 5.37
N ALA A 247 -2.68 5.74 6.18
CA ALA A 247 -1.50 6.53 5.84
C ALA A 247 -1.83 7.94 5.33
N LEU A 248 -2.72 8.66 6.05
CA LEU A 248 -3.15 10.01 5.67
C LEU A 248 -1.97 10.98 5.47
N ASP A 249 -0.86 10.79 6.19
CA ASP A 249 0.37 11.58 6.02
C ASP A 249 1.05 11.42 4.64
N GLU A 250 0.72 10.37 3.89
CA GLU A 250 1.29 10.13 2.55
C GLU A 250 0.69 11.00 1.44
N CYS A 251 -0.38 11.79 1.71
CA CYS A 251 -0.88 12.80 0.78
C CYS A 251 -0.20 14.18 0.91
N GLY A 252 0.75 14.29 1.83
CA GLY A 252 1.44 15.54 2.15
C GLY A 252 0.83 16.24 3.36
N GLU A 253 1.67 16.90 4.16
CA GLU A 253 1.30 17.45 5.47
C GLU A 253 0.12 18.46 5.40
N ASP A 254 0.15 19.38 4.43
CA ASP A 254 -0.92 20.36 4.26
C ASP A 254 -2.26 19.75 3.86
N ASP A 255 -2.22 18.76 2.96
CA ASP A 255 -3.44 18.09 2.51
C ASP A 255 -4.00 17.16 3.58
N ALA A 256 -3.14 16.44 4.31
CA ALA A 256 -3.51 15.64 5.46
C ALA A 256 -4.23 16.48 6.53
N ARG A 257 -3.68 17.66 6.84
CA ARG A 257 -4.29 18.62 7.77
C ARG A 257 -5.65 19.10 7.29
N ARG A 258 -5.76 19.57 6.04
CA ARG A 258 -7.03 20.06 5.46
C ARG A 258 -8.10 18.97 5.39
N MET A 259 -7.71 17.74 5.06
CA MET A 259 -8.64 16.60 5.04
C MET A 259 -9.16 16.29 6.45
N ALA A 260 -8.28 16.28 7.45
CA ALA A 260 -8.72 16.05 8.82
C ALA A 260 -9.67 17.15 9.33
N GLU A 261 -9.37 18.43 9.05
CA GLU A 261 -10.28 19.55 9.35
C GLU A 261 -11.65 19.39 8.65
N ALA A 262 -11.66 18.86 7.41
CA ALA A 262 -12.91 18.59 6.69
C ALA A 262 -13.70 17.44 7.34
N PHE A 263 -13.05 16.34 7.71
CA PHE A 263 -13.69 15.22 8.41
C PHE A 263 -14.29 15.64 9.74
N GLU A 264 -13.60 16.48 10.51
CA GLU A 264 -14.14 17.03 11.76
C GLU A 264 -15.42 17.82 11.51
N LYS A 265 -15.44 18.71 10.51
CA LYS A 265 -16.65 19.47 10.16
C LYS A 265 -17.79 18.54 9.73
N MET A 266 -17.49 17.47 9.00
CA MET A 266 -18.47 16.48 8.58
C MET A 266 -19.02 15.69 9.78
N ILE A 267 -18.18 15.28 10.71
CA ILE A 267 -18.57 14.62 11.96
C ILE A 267 -19.46 15.54 12.80
N GLN A 268 -19.10 16.82 12.94
CA GLN A 268 -19.87 17.80 13.72
C GLN A 268 -21.25 18.08 13.12
N ARG A 269 -21.40 17.92 11.80
CA ARG A 269 -22.68 18.04 11.08
C ARG A 269 -23.45 16.72 10.99
N SER A 270 -22.79 15.59 11.26
CA SER A 270 -23.41 14.27 11.22
C SER A 270 -24.56 14.19 12.24
N PRO A 271 -25.71 13.58 11.88
CA PRO A 271 -26.81 13.42 12.81
C PRO A 271 -26.39 12.64 14.08
N ILE A 272 -27.08 12.92 15.17
CA ILE A 272 -26.92 12.20 16.43
C ILE A 272 -27.41 10.76 16.24
N LYS A 273 -26.70 9.80 16.83
CA LYS A 273 -27.04 8.38 16.72
C LYS A 273 -28.32 8.07 17.50
N ARG A 274 -28.38 8.50 18.78
CA ARG A 274 -29.55 8.38 19.65
C ARG A 274 -29.51 9.39 20.81
N PHE A 275 -30.63 9.58 21.49
CA PHE A 275 -30.72 10.30 22.77
C PHE A 275 -30.95 9.31 23.90
N GLU A 276 -30.20 9.43 24.99
CA GLU A 276 -30.46 8.66 26.22
C GLU A 276 -30.95 9.57 27.34
N ARG A 277 -31.90 9.05 28.12
CA ARG A 277 -32.34 9.69 29.36
C ARG A 277 -31.30 9.47 30.44
N ARG A 278 -30.82 10.56 31.03
CA ARG A 278 -30.03 10.58 32.26
C ARG A 278 -30.83 11.19 33.39
N ILE A 279 -30.75 10.56 34.56
CA ILE A 279 -31.30 11.09 35.80
C ILE A 279 -30.14 11.58 36.64
N ASP A 280 -30.09 12.88 36.90
CA ASP A 280 -29.17 13.43 37.88
C ASP A 280 -29.52 12.87 39.26
N LYS A 281 -28.60 12.09 39.85
CA LYS A 281 -28.82 11.43 41.13
C LYS A 281 -28.96 12.38 42.31
N ALA A 282 -28.42 13.60 42.21
CA ALA A 282 -28.47 14.61 43.26
C ALA A 282 -29.72 15.50 43.16
N THR A 283 -30.15 15.82 41.94
CA THR A 283 -31.29 16.74 41.72
C THR A 283 -32.59 16.03 41.31
N GLY A 284 -32.53 14.73 40.98
CA GLY A 284 -33.65 13.97 40.43
C GLY A 284 -34.10 14.44 39.04
N LYS A 285 -33.37 15.39 38.44
CA LYS A 285 -33.75 16.00 37.18
C LYS A 285 -33.43 15.06 36.02
N GLU A 286 -34.43 14.80 35.20
CA GLU A 286 -34.23 14.08 33.94
C GLU A 286 -33.68 15.03 32.88
N THR A 287 -32.62 14.61 32.20
CA THR A 287 -32.03 15.29 31.04
C THR A 287 -31.83 14.29 29.92
N GLU A 288 -32.17 14.66 28.70
CA GLU A 288 -31.82 13.88 27.51
C GLU A 288 -30.44 14.33 27.02
N GLU A 289 -29.51 13.39 26.91
CA GLU A 289 -28.17 13.65 26.38
C GLU A 289 -28.02 13.00 25.00
N PRO A 290 -27.49 13.73 24.00
CA PRO A 290 -27.19 13.17 22.70
C PRO A 290 -26.01 12.21 22.82
N ILE A 291 -26.16 11.00 22.29
CA ILE A 291 -25.13 9.98 22.28
C ILE A 291 -24.74 9.64 20.86
N GLY A 292 -23.45 9.83 20.63
CA GLY A 292 -22.74 9.44 19.44
C GLY A 292 -23.14 10.13 18.14
N ARG A 293 -22.29 9.97 17.14
CA ARG A 293 -22.49 10.43 15.76
C ARG A 293 -22.68 9.24 14.84
N ARG A 294 -23.33 9.47 13.69
CA ARG A 294 -23.50 8.44 12.66
C ARG A 294 -22.30 8.30 11.73
N LEU A 295 -21.41 9.29 11.72
CA LEU A 295 -20.15 9.23 10.98
C LEU A 295 -18.98 8.83 11.89
N HIS A 296 -18.31 7.75 11.51
CA HIS A 296 -17.14 7.19 12.17
C HIS A 296 -15.96 7.28 11.20
N VAL A 297 -14.95 8.09 11.51
CA VAL A 297 -13.74 8.22 10.68
C VAL A 297 -12.56 7.66 11.45
N CYS A 298 -11.84 6.71 10.85
CA CYS A 298 -10.63 6.12 11.39
C CYS A 298 -9.46 6.43 10.47
N CYS A 299 -8.51 7.22 10.95
CA CYS A 299 -7.33 7.62 10.18
C CYS A 299 -6.08 6.99 10.77
N SER A 300 -5.20 6.47 9.92
CA SER A 300 -3.85 6.06 10.29
C SER A 300 -2.82 7.08 9.83
N CYS A 301 -1.83 7.36 10.66
CA CYS A 301 -0.69 8.23 10.32
C CYS A 301 0.50 7.97 11.25
N ARG A 302 1.69 8.47 10.90
CA ARG A 302 2.85 8.39 11.82
C ARG A 302 2.65 9.27 13.04
N ASN A 303 2.46 10.56 12.78
CA ASN A 303 2.23 11.61 13.76
C ASN A 303 0.96 12.36 13.37
N PRO A 304 -0.13 12.25 14.14
CA PRO A 304 -1.33 13.05 13.90
C PRO A 304 -0.98 14.56 13.94
N PRO A 305 -1.49 15.38 12.99
CA PRO A 305 -1.22 16.81 12.97
C PRO A 305 -1.52 17.45 14.33
N LEU A 306 -0.54 18.16 14.89
CA LEU A 306 -0.59 18.70 16.26
C LEU A 306 -1.79 19.63 16.51
N LEU A 307 -2.27 20.31 15.46
CA LEU A 307 -3.41 21.24 15.54
C LEU A 307 -4.74 20.55 15.86
N ILE A 308 -4.92 19.30 15.47
CA ILE A 308 -6.16 18.52 15.70
C ILE A 308 -6.30 18.15 17.18
N ARG A 309 -5.17 17.93 17.86
CA ARG A 309 -5.13 17.62 19.29
C ARG A 309 -5.63 18.78 20.16
N ALA A 310 -5.56 20.02 19.67
CA ALA A 310 -5.92 21.22 20.42
C ALA A 310 -7.38 21.65 20.20
N MET A 311 -8.04 21.23 19.11
CA MET A 311 -9.36 21.75 18.72
C MET A 311 -10.55 20.88 19.16
N VAL A 312 -10.35 19.59 19.46
CA VAL A 312 -11.45 18.65 19.72
C VAL A 312 -11.24 17.91 21.03
N LYS A 313 -12.18 18.09 21.98
CA LYS A 313 -12.19 17.36 23.28
C LYS A 313 -12.43 15.85 23.14
N ASP A 314 -12.90 15.39 21.97
CA ASP A 314 -13.40 14.04 21.71
C ASP A 314 -12.65 13.29 20.58
N THR A 315 -11.32 13.40 20.50
CA THR A 315 -10.53 12.57 19.57
C THR A 315 -9.99 11.31 20.24
N PHE A 316 -10.24 10.15 19.64
CA PHE A 316 -9.70 8.88 20.10
C PHE A 316 -8.31 8.65 19.51
N GLN A 317 -7.39 8.07 20.29
CA GLN A 317 -6.03 7.77 19.81
C GLN A 317 -5.56 6.42 20.31
N ILE A 318 -5.03 5.61 19.39
CA ILE A 318 -4.43 4.31 19.68
C ILE A 318 -3.03 4.29 19.08
N CYS A 319 -2.04 3.91 19.90
CA CYS A 319 -0.63 3.88 19.52
C CYS A 319 -0.20 2.43 19.28
N VAL A 320 -0.07 2.01 18.03
CA VAL A 320 0.04 0.58 17.65
C VAL A 320 1.21 -0.13 18.33
N GLU A 321 2.39 0.49 18.39
CA GLU A 321 3.58 -0.11 19.01
C GLU A 321 3.41 -0.43 20.50
N ARG A 322 2.46 0.20 21.21
CA ARG A 322 2.20 -0.10 22.63
C ARG A 322 1.45 -1.41 22.83
N HIS A 323 0.87 -1.97 21.77
CA HIS A 323 0.04 -3.18 21.83
C HIS A 323 0.66 -4.37 21.09
N ASN A 324 1.74 -4.15 20.34
CA ASN A 324 2.41 -5.20 19.56
C ASN A 324 3.20 -6.21 20.39
N GLY A 325 3.35 -6.00 21.71
CA GLY A 325 4.22 -6.81 22.57
C GLY A 325 3.96 -8.31 22.46
N HIS A 326 2.70 -8.75 22.54
CA HIS A 326 2.35 -10.17 22.45
C HIS A 326 2.67 -10.78 21.07
N GLY A 327 2.35 -10.09 19.98
CA GLY A 327 2.64 -10.59 18.63
C GLY A 327 4.15 -10.65 18.35
N ILE A 328 4.91 -9.68 18.86
CA ILE A 328 6.38 -9.69 18.79
C ILE A 328 6.95 -10.84 19.61
N ASP A 329 6.45 -11.06 20.81
CA ASP A 329 6.86 -12.16 21.69
C ASP A 329 6.67 -13.51 20.98
N LEU A 330 5.46 -13.81 20.50
CA LEU A 330 5.16 -15.02 19.73
C LEU A 330 6.09 -15.20 18.51
N TYR A 331 6.34 -14.12 17.77
CA TYR A 331 7.24 -14.15 16.62
C TYR A 331 8.68 -14.48 17.03
N VAL A 332 9.22 -13.80 18.04
CA VAL A 332 10.61 -13.99 18.48
C VAL A 332 10.82 -15.42 19.00
N TRP A 333 9.96 -15.89 19.90
CA TRP A 333 10.10 -17.22 20.49
C TRP A 333 9.92 -18.35 19.48
N SER A 334 9.00 -18.20 18.51
CA SER A 334 8.83 -19.22 17.45
C SER A 334 9.99 -19.26 16.45
N HIS A 335 10.72 -18.16 16.27
CA HIS A 335 11.81 -18.06 15.30
C HIS A 335 13.21 -18.25 15.92
N LEU A 336 13.29 -18.37 17.25
CA LEU A 336 14.50 -18.58 18.03
C LEU A 336 14.35 -19.78 18.98
N ASP A 337 13.71 -20.84 18.49
CA ASP A 337 13.38 -22.06 19.24
C ASP A 337 14.62 -22.73 19.86
N GLN A 338 15.77 -22.67 19.17
CA GLN A 338 17.04 -23.19 19.66
C GLN A 338 17.53 -22.53 20.96
N PHE A 339 17.06 -21.31 21.26
CA PHE A 339 17.44 -20.55 22.44
C PHE A 339 16.47 -20.71 23.61
N VAL A 340 15.26 -21.24 23.37
CA VAL A 340 14.17 -21.28 24.38
C VAL A 340 14.62 -21.91 25.70
N ASN A 341 15.37 -23.01 25.65
CA ASN A 341 15.80 -23.75 26.84
C ASN A 341 17.27 -23.51 27.21
N THR A 342 18.04 -22.82 26.37
CA THR A 342 19.51 -22.71 26.51
C THR A 342 19.96 -21.29 26.84
N ALA A 343 19.25 -20.28 26.33
CA ALA A 343 19.52 -18.88 26.53
C ALA A 343 18.24 -18.04 26.33
N PRO A 344 17.22 -18.19 27.21
CA PRO A 344 15.96 -17.44 27.12
C PRO A 344 16.15 -15.91 27.15
N GLU A 345 17.28 -15.44 27.69
CA GLU A 345 17.65 -14.03 27.78
C GLU A 345 17.83 -13.37 26.41
N ILE A 346 18.19 -14.15 25.37
CA ILE A 346 18.30 -13.66 23.99
C ILE A 346 16.93 -13.24 23.45
N PRO A 347 15.91 -14.14 23.35
CA PRO A 347 14.54 -13.76 23.01
C PRO A 347 13.99 -12.61 23.87
N GLU A 348 14.12 -12.69 25.20
CA GLU A 348 13.61 -11.67 26.12
C GLU A 348 14.18 -10.28 25.84
N THR A 349 15.49 -10.18 25.59
CA THR A 349 16.16 -8.91 25.29
C THR A 349 15.68 -8.34 23.97
N ILE A 350 15.47 -9.17 22.94
CA ILE A 350 14.94 -8.73 21.64
C ILE A 350 13.52 -8.18 21.80
N VAL A 351 12.63 -8.90 22.50
CA VAL A 351 11.25 -8.44 22.75
C VAL A 351 11.27 -7.10 23.47
N LYS A 352 12.10 -6.95 24.52
CA LYS A 352 12.26 -5.70 25.26
C LYS A 352 12.79 -4.55 24.40
N HIS A 353 13.80 -4.80 23.56
CA HIS A 353 14.42 -3.77 22.72
C HIS A 353 13.61 -3.41 21.47
N SER A 354 12.63 -4.23 21.09
CA SER A 354 11.79 -3.99 19.91
C SER A 354 10.99 -2.70 19.97
N GLU A 355 10.64 -2.23 21.18
CA GLU A 355 9.75 -1.09 21.42
C GLU A 355 8.50 -1.11 20.51
N GLY A 356 7.96 -2.30 20.24
CA GLY A 356 6.77 -2.51 19.42
C GLY A 356 6.97 -2.39 17.90
N VAL A 357 8.21 -2.40 17.40
CA VAL A 357 8.52 -2.28 15.96
C VAL A 357 8.83 -3.65 15.36
N PHE A 358 7.89 -4.20 14.58
CA PHE A 358 8.03 -5.51 13.93
C PHE A 358 9.24 -5.61 13.01
N MET A 359 9.50 -4.57 12.21
CA MET A 359 10.62 -4.58 11.27
C MET A 359 11.99 -4.57 11.96
N TRP A 360 12.10 -3.88 13.10
CA TRP A 360 13.29 -3.95 13.93
C TRP A 360 13.49 -5.37 14.45
N THR A 361 12.42 -5.95 15.00
CA THR A 361 12.41 -7.32 15.54
C THR A 361 12.85 -8.34 14.49
N TYR A 362 12.25 -8.29 13.29
CA TYR A 362 12.60 -9.16 12.16
C TYR A 362 14.10 -9.10 11.85
N LEU A 363 14.66 -7.90 11.69
CA LEU A 363 16.07 -7.73 11.33
C LEU A 363 17.01 -8.25 12.42
N VAL A 364 16.67 -8.05 13.69
CA VAL A 364 17.50 -8.53 14.81
C VAL A 364 17.41 -10.04 14.94
N VAL A 365 16.24 -10.64 14.78
CA VAL A 365 16.08 -12.10 14.75
C VAL A 365 16.91 -12.72 13.61
N GLU A 366 16.86 -12.18 12.41
CA GLU A 366 17.66 -12.68 11.27
C GLU A 366 19.16 -12.49 11.47
N ARG A 367 19.58 -11.38 12.12
CA ARG A 367 20.97 -11.16 12.55
C ARG A 367 21.42 -12.23 13.55
N VAL A 368 20.61 -12.50 14.58
CA VAL A 368 20.90 -13.52 15.60
C VAL A 368 21.00 -14.91 15.00
N LYS A 369 20.08 -15.30 14.11
CA LYS A 369 20.18 -16.57 13.36
C LYS A 369 21.47 -16.66 12.55
N THR A 370 21.88 -15.56 11.92
CA THR A 370 23.13 -15.50 11.15
C THR A 370 24.36 -15.67 12.06
N LEU A 371 24.40 -15.04 13.23
CA LEU A 371 25.50 -15.22 14.19
C LEU A 371 25.54 -16.65 14.74
N TYR A 372 24.38 -17.19 15.13
CA TYR A 372 24.28 -18.55 15.62
C TYR A 372 24.77 -19.58 14.60
N SER A 373 24.31 -19.49 13.35
CA SER A 373 24.74 -20.40 12.27
C SER A 373 26.23 -20.29 11.91
N ARG A 374 26.90 -19.19 12.29
CA ARG A 374 28.34 -19.00 12.13
C ARG A 374 29.16 -19.47 13.34
N GLY A 375 28.52 -20.01 14.38
CA GLY A 375 29.18 -20.57 15.55
C GLY A 375 29.61 -19.53 16.59
N PHE A 376 29.04 -18.31 16.57
CA PHE A 376 29.27 -17.33 17.62
C PHE A 376 28.70 -17.83 18.95
N SER A 377 29.41 -17.54 20.05
CA SER A 377 28.99 -17.91 21.39
C SER A 377 27.78 -17.09 21.84
N ARG A 378 27.09 -17.59 22.87
CA ARG A 378 25.95 -16.89 23.50
C ARG A 378 26.30 -15.44 23.89
N ILE A 379 27.46 -15.23 24.53
CA ILE A 379 27.91 -13.92 25.01
C ILE A 379 28.12 -12.95 23.82
N GLU A 380 28.74 -13.42 22.73
CA GLU A 380 28.95 -12.59 21.54
C GLU A 380 27.61 -12.20 20.86
N ILE A 381 26.62 -13.09 20.90
CA ILE A 381 25.28 -12.80 20.38
C ILE A 381 24.58 -11.76 21.25
N GLU A 382 24.59 -11.92 22.58
CA GLU A 382 24.03 -10.95 23.54
C GLU A 382 24.67 -9.56 23.36
N GLU A 383 26.01 -9.49 23.29
CA GLU A 383 26.72 -8.23 23.01
C GLU A 383 26.33 -7.60 21.68
N SER A 384 26.10 -8.41 20.64
CA SER A 384 25.64 -7.91 19.34
C SER A 384 24.23 -7.32 19.42
N ILE A 385 23.35 -7.88 20.25
CA ILE A 385 21.99 -7.35 20.47
C ILE A 385 22.09 -6.03 21.24
N ASP A 386 22.92 -5.94 22.27
CA ASP A 386 23.09 -4.73 23.08
C ASP A 386 23.67 -3.55 22.29
N LYS A 387 24.59 -3.83 21.35
CA LYS A 387 25.15 -2.82 20.44
C LYS A 387 24.18 -2.39 19.34
N THR A 388 23.07 -3.11 19.14
CA THR A 388 22.12 -2.82 18.07
C THR A 388 21.28 -1.57 18.40
N PRO A 389 21.23 -0.55 17.50
CA PRO A 389 20.42 0.64 17.74
C PRO A 389 18.93 0.32 17.84
N ARG A 390 18.24 0.85 18.86
CA ARG A 390 16.78 0.67 19.04
C ARG A 390 15.93 1.42 18.01
N ASP A 391 16.47 2.50 17.46
CA ASP A 391 15.80 3.26 16.39
C ASP A 391 15.96 2.53 15.05
N LEU A 392 14.85 2.28 14.35
CA LEU A 392 14.84 1.53 13.10
C LEU A 392 15.67 2.18 11.99
N VAL A 393 15.69 3.51 11.91
CA VAL A 393 16.49 4.23 10.90
C VAL A 393 17.98 4.10 11.22
N LYS A 394 18.36 4.18 12.49
CA LYS A 394 19.74 3.92 12.91
C LYS A 394 20.14 2.46 12.68
N LEU A 395 19.24 1.50 12.86
CA LEU A 395 19.49 0.10 12.50
C LEU A 395 19.70 -0.08 10.98
N TYR A 396 18.89 0.58 10.15
CA TYR A 396 19.13 0.61 8.71
C TYR A 396 20.49 1.19 8.37
N GLU A 397 20.89 2.29 9.04
CA GLU A 397 22.19 2.91 8.86
C GLU A 397 23.34 1.95 9.22
N ASP A 398 23.24 1.24 10.34
CA ASP A 398 24.19 0.21 10.79
C ASP A 398 24.33 -0.92 9.74
N ILE A 399 23.21 -1.44 9.24
CA ILE A 399 23.21 -2.46 8.19
C ILE A 399 23.81 -1.91 6.89
N PHE A 400 23.44 -0.69 6.52
CA PHE A 400 23.87 0.01 5.32
C PHE A 400 25.38 0.25 5.26
N GLN A 401 26.06 0.41 6.39
CA GLN A 401 27.53 0.54 6.41
C GLN A 401 28.23 -0.63 5.69
N ASN A 402 27.67 -1.83 5.77
CA ASN A 402 28.23 -3.02 5.10
C ASN A 402 28.12 -2.98 3.56
N MET A 403 27.28 -2.08 3.01
CA MET A 403 27.11 -1.91 1.57
C MET A 403 28.06 -0.86 0.98
N LEU A 404 28.58 0.06 1.78
CA LEU A 404 29.39 1.17 1.29
C LEU A 404 30.68 0.67 0.61
N GLY A 405 31.00 1.25 -0.55
CA GLY A 405 32.11 0.83 -1.40
C GLY A 405 31.92 -0.52 -2.11
N ASN A 406 30.83 -1.26 -1.85
CA ASN A 406 30.57 -2.53 -2.50
C ASN A 406 29.81 -2.33 -3.83
N GLU A 407 30.54 -2.41 -4.94
CA GLU A 407 29.97 -2.30 -6.29
C GLU A 407 28.80 -3.25 -6.56
N LYS A 408 28.83 -4.46 -6.02
CA LYS A 408 27.79 -5.46 -6.26
C LYS A 408 26.50 -5.09 -5.50
N SER A 409 26.62 -4.60 -4.27
CA SER A 409 25.50 -4.07 -3.50
C SER A 409 24.93 -2.81 -4.14
N LEU A 410 25.78 -1.87 -4.60
CA LEU A 410 25.32 -0.70 -5.36
C LEU A 410 24.47 -1.12 -6.57
N ARG A 411 24.96 -2.05 -7.40
CA ARG A 411 24.19 -2.52 -8.57
C ARG A 411 22.86 -3.12 -8.16
N LEU A 412 22.85 -4.00 -7.16
CA LEU A 412 21.62 -4.61 -6.66
C LEU A 412 20.58 -3.55 -6.26
N ILE A 413 20.99 -2.61 -5.40
CA ILE A 413 20.12 -1.55 -4.91
C ILE A 413 19.65 -0.65 -6.05
N CYS A 414 20.53 -0.25 -6.96
CA CYS A 414 20.18 0.58 -8.11
C CYS A 414 19.12 -0.07 -9.01
N TRP A 415 19.27 -1.36 -9.33
CA TRP A 415 18.30 -2.09 -10.17
C TRP A 415 16.94 -2.24 -9.49
N ILE A 416 16.90 -2.54 -8.19
CA ILE A 416 15.64 -2.65 -7.45
C ILE A 416 14.98 -1.28 -7.28
N PHE A 417 15.77 -0.26 -6.96
CA PHE A 417 15.26 1.07 -6.66
C PHE A 417 14.74 1.79 -7.91
N CYS A 418 15.45 1.66 -9.04
CA CYS A 418 15.13 2.42 -10.25
C CYS A 418 14.19 1.69 -11.23
N ALA A 419 13.85 0.42 -10.97
CA ALA A 419 12.85 -0.28 -11.77
C ALA A 419 11.46 0.26 -11.46
N ASP A 420 10.65 0.43 -12.51
CA ASP A 420 9.27 0.92 -12.38
C ASP A 420 8.36 -0.20 -11.83
N GLU A 421 8.74 -1.46 -12.04
CA GLU A 421 8.11 -2.65 -11.44
C GLU A 421 9.14 -3.61 -10.84
N PRO A 422 8.75 -4.45 -9.86
CA PRO A 422 9.60 -5.50 -9.32
C PRO A 422 10.17 -6.43 -10.40
N LEU A 423 11.48 -6.61 -10.35
CA LEU A 423 12.21 -7.47 -11.29
C LEU A 423 12.11 -8.93 -10.83
N ALA A 424 11.85 -9.84 -11.77
CA ALA A 424 11.98 -11.27 -11.50
C ALA A 424 13.45 -11.61 -11.19
N LEU A 425 13.67 -12.64 -10.37
CA LEU A 425 15.00 -13.09 -9.96
C LEU A 425 15.90 -13.35 -11.17
N GLU A 426 15.33 -13.93 -12.23
CA GLU A 426 16.00 -14.22 -13.49
C GLU A 426 16.37 -12.94 -14.27
N GLU A 427 15.49 -11.93 -14.28
CA GLU A 427 15.76 -10.65 -14.93
C GLU A 427 16.90 -9.93 -14.22
N LEU A 428 16.85 -9.90 -12.89
CA LEU A 428 17.88 -9.26 -12.06
C LEU A 428 19.23 -9.98 -12.17
N ARG A 429 19.23 -11.31 -12.31
CA ARG A 429 20.44 -12.12 -12.55
C ARG A 429 21.19 -11.63 -13.79
N TRP A 430 20.49 -11.51 -14.91
CA TRP A 430 21.07 -11.00 -16.17
C TRP A 430 21.46 -9.54 -16.09
N ALA A 431 20.60 -8.71 -15.50
CA ALA A 431 20.84 -7.29 -15.32
C ALA A 431 22.14 -7.02 -14.56
N MET A 432 22.33 -7.67 -13.40
CA MET A 432 23.55 -7.52 -12.60
C MET A 432 24.79 -8.04 -13.32
N PHE A 433 24.64 -9.13 -14.08
CA PHE A 433 25.76 -9.74 -14.80
C PHE A 433 26.25 -8.91 -15.98
N LEU A 434 25.34 -8.47 -16.85
CA LEU A 434 25.68 -7.67 -18.03
C LEU A 434 26.13 -6.26 -17.63
N ASN A 435 25.55 -5.70 -16.57
CA ASN A 435 26.01 -4.43 -16.02
C ASN A 435 27.44 -4.54 -15.47
N ALA A 436 27.84 -5.72 -14.96
CA ALA A 436 29.19 -5.99 -14.50
C ALA A 436 30.24 -6.16 -15.60
N ASN A 437 29.82 -6.56 -16.80
CA ASN A 437 30.70 -7.01 -17.85
C ASN A 437 30.37 -6.26 -19.15
N PRO A 438 30.73 -4.97 -19.25
CA PRO A 438 30.29 -4.16 -20.37
C PRO A 438 30.89 -4.59 -21.72
N THR A 439 31.96 -5.39 -21.69
CA THR A 439 32.61 -5.98 -22.85
C THR A 439 31.82 -7.12 -23.48
N ILE A 440 30.90 -7.75 -22.74
CA ILE A 440 30.08 -8.85 -23.26
C ILE A 440 29.01 -8.27 -24.18
N LYS A 441 29.05 -8.67 -25.45
CA LYS A 441 28.12 -8.20 -26.49
C LYS A 441 27.34 -9.35 -27.14
N SER A 442 27.82 -10.58 -27.05
CA SER A 442 27.14 -11.76 -27.59
C SER A 442 27.07 -12.95 -26.62
N TRP A 443 26.38 -14.00 -27.04
CA TRP A 443 26.28 -15.25 -26.30
C TRP A 443 27.63 -16.01 -26.29
N GLU A 444 28.37 -15.95 -27.39
CA GLU A 444 29.71 -16.53 -27.52
C GLU A 444 30.70 -15.89 -26.55
N ASP A 445 30.60 -14.58 -26.31
CA ASP A 445 31.40 -13.88 -25.28
C ASP A 445 31.10 -14.44 -23.88
N CYS A 446 29.81 -14.70 -23.58
CA CYS A 446 29.40 -15.27 -22.29
C CYS A 446 29.99 -16.67 -22.08
N GLN A 447 29.90 -17.52 -23.12
CA GLN A 447 30.43 -18.89 -23.09
C GLN A 447 31.96 -18.90 -22.94
N SER A 448 32.64 -18.10 -23.76
CA SER A 448 34.11 -18.05 -23.82
C SER A 448 34.71 -17.49 -22.55
N ALA A 449 34.07 -16.48 -21.94
CA ALA A 449 34.56 -15.89 -20.70
C ALA A 449 34.37 -16.80 -19.47
N ARG A 450 33.54 -17.87 -19.57
CA ARG A 450 33.09 -18.70 -18.43
C ARG A 450 32.55 -17.87 -17.24
N LYS A 451 32.09 -16.64 -17.49
CA LYS A 451 31.62 -15.72 -16.45
C LYS A 451 30.13 -15.93 -16.17
N PHE A 452 29.65 -17.16 -16.03
CA PHE A 452 28.22 -17.35 -15.80
C PHE A 452 27.79 -16.86 -14.42
N PRO A 453 26.56 -16.30 -14.28
CA PRO A 453 26.07 -15.82 -12.98
C PRO A 453 25.86 -16.93 -11.94
N CYS A 454 25.74 -18.18 -12.38
CA CYS A 454 25.63 -19.38 -11.55
C CYS A 454 26.40 -20.56 -12.17
N ASP A 455 26.68 -21.57 -11.35
CA ASP A 455 27.26 -22.86 -11.78
C ASP A 455 26.31 -23.69 -12.66
N CYS A 456 25.02 -23.31 -12.69
CA CYS A 456 24.05 -23.85 -13.61
C CYS A 456 24.24 -23.28 -15.03
N PHE A 457 24.92 -24.03 -15.89
CA PHE A 457 25.23 -23.70 -17.29
C PHE A 457 24.00 -23.61 -18.25
N ARG A 458 22.83 -23.13 -17.78
CA ARG A 458 21.60 -23.05 -18.59
C ARG A 458 21.09 -21.59 -18.73
N PRO A 459 20.90 -21.09 -19.96
CA PRO A 459 20.46 -19.72 -20.23
C PRO A 459 19.07 -19.39 -19.67
N ASN A 460 18.16 -20.38 -19.60
CA ASN A 460 16.74 -20.13 -19.35
C ASN A 460 16.19 -20.72 -18.05
N ILE A 461 16.97 -21.53 -17.32
CA ILE A 461 16.52 -22.20 -16.09
C ILE A 461 17.69 -22.26 -15.10
N CYS A 462 17.65 -21.42 -14.06
CA CYS A 462 18.57 -21.47 -12.92
C CYS A 462 17.86 -22.09 -11.72
N THR A 463 18.05 -23.38 -11.46
CA THR A 463 17.50 -24.06 -10.27
C THR A 463 18.39 -23.96 -9.03
N CYS A 464 19.58 -23.38 -9.14
CA CYS A 464 20.49 -23.29 -8.01
C CYS A 464 20.18 -22.07 -7.13
N LYS A 465 20.22 -22.27 -5.81
CA LYS A 465 20.01 -21.20 -4.80
C LYS A 465 21.18 -20.19 -4.71
N VAL A 466 22.04 -20.12 -5.74
CA VAL A 466 23.19 -19.21 -5.77
C VAL A 466 22.70 -17.76 -5.84
N MET A 467 21.71 -17.47 -6.69
CA MET A 467 21.19 -16.11 -6.82
C MET A 467 20.48 -15.67 -5.53
N GLU A 468 19.68 -16.55 -4.91
CA GLU A 468 19.03 -16.27 -3.62
C GLU A 468 20.05 -15.88 -2.54
N ARG A 469 21.10 -16.70 -2.35
CA ARG A 469 22.19 -16.41 -1.41
C ARG A 469 22.92 -15.11 -1.74
N ARG A 470 23.09 -14.80 -3.04
CA ARG A 470 23.74 -13.57 -3.50
C ARG A 470 22.89 -12.34 -3.19
N ILE A 471 21.58 -12.40 -3.40
CA ILE A 471 20.65 -11.32 -3.03
C ILE A 471 20.68 -11.09 -1.52
N GLN A 472 20.59 -12.16 -0.73
CA GLN A 472 20.67 -12.07 0.73
C GLN A 472 22.00 -11.46 1.20
N SER A 473 23.12 -11.93 0.64
CA SER A 473 24.45 -11.44 0.99
C SER A 473 24.67 -9.97 0.61
N LEU A 474 24.24 -9.54 -0.57
CA LEU A 474 24.47 -8.17 -1.07
C LEU A 474 23.45 -7.17 -0.51
N GLY A 475 22.24 -7.63 -0.22
CA GLY A 475 21.17 -6.84 0.36
C GLY A 475 21.23 -6.74 1.89
N HIS A 476 22.09 -7.52 2.56
CA HIS A 476 22.28 -7.52 4.01
C HIS A 476 20.96 -7.57 4.81
N GLY A 477 19.98 -8.35 4.33
CA GLY A 477 18.66 -8.47 4.94
C GLY A 477 17.68 -7.32 4.62
N LEU A 478 18.10 -6.26 3.91
CA LEU A 478 17.20 -5.18 3.47
C LEU A 478 16.45 -5.50 2.17
N VAL A 479 16.89 -6.54 1.45
CA VAL A 479 16.32 -7.01 0.19
C VAL A 479 15.89 -8.47 0.35
N GLY A 480 14.69 -8.78 -0.14
CA GLY A 480 14.10 -10.11 -0.09
C GLY A 480 13.56 -10.58 -1.43
N ILE A 481 13.22 -11.86 -1.47
CA ILE A 481 12.60 -12.53 -2.62
C ILE A 481 11.18 -12.91 -2.20
N LYS A 482 10.21 -12.66 -3.08
CA LYS A 482 8.79 -13.00 -2.88
C LYS A 482 8.25 -13.75 -4.09
N ASP A 483 7.36 -14.70 -3.87
CA ASP A 483 6.61 -15.36 -4.94
C ASP A 483 5.45 -14.47 -5.41
N SER A 484 5.29 -14.35 -6.73
CA SER A 484 4.26 -13.57 -7.41
C SER A 484 3.95 -14.22 -8.76
N ASP A 485 2.71 -14.69 -8.95
CA ASP A 485 2.20 -15.24 -10.22
C ASP A 485 3.21 -16.18 -10.93
N ASP A 486 3.58 -17.28 -10.26
CA ASP A 486 4.54 -18.30 -10.70
C ASP A 486 6.00 -17.83 -10.90
N LYS A 487 6.35 -16.64 -10.39
CA LYS A 487 7.72 -16.09 -10.47
C LYS A 487 8.20 -15.59 -9.12
N GLN A 488 9.49 -15.79 -8.86
CA GLN A 488 10.18 -15.12 -7.76
C GLN A 488 10.58 -13.70 -8.18
N VAL A 489 10.13 -12.69 -7.45
CA VAL A 489 10.47 -11.28 -7.66
C VAL A 489 11.30 -10.73 -6.50
N VAL A 490 12.20 -9.80 -6.79
CA VAL A 490 13.11 -9.21 -5.80
C VAL A 490 12.65 -7.80 -5.45
N LYS A 491 12.49 -7.53 -4.15
CA LYS A 491 12.03 -6.22 -3.63
C LYS A 491 12.76 -5.88 -2.33
N PHE A 492 12.69 -4.62 -1.91
CA PHE A 492 12.97 -4.29 -0.52
C PHE A 492 12.03 -5.07 0.41
N ILE A 493 12.54 -5.52 1.56
CA ILE A 493 11.73 -6.33 2.49
C ILE A 493 10.54 -5.54 3.07
N HIS A 494 10.64 -4.21 3.09
CA HIS A 494 9.60 -3.33 3.63
C HIS A 494 9.69 -1.90 3.04
N PRO A 495 8.56 -1.19 2.86
CA PRO A 495 8.55 0.18 2.33
C PRO A 495 9.43 1.19 3.09
N SER A 496 9.60 1.02 4.42
CA SER A 496 10.47 1.89 5.22
C SER A 496 11.97 1.76 4.87
N VAL A 497 12.39 0.63 4.28
CA VAL A 497 13.74 0.48 3.74
C VAL A 497 13.91 1.37 2.51
N GLN A 498 12.93 1.37 1.61
CA GLN A 498 12.95 2.25 0.44
C GLN A 498 12.91 3.73 0.85
N GLU A 499 12.18 4.09 1.91
CA GLU A 499 12.24 5.43 2.54
C GLU A 499 13.62 5.80 3.01
N PHE A 500 14.32 4.88 3.68
CA PHE A 500 15.68 5.13 4.10
C PHE A 500 16.60 5.44 2.90
N PHE A 501 16.49 4.69 1.79
CA PHE A 501 17.29 4.97 0.59
C PHE A 501 17.00 6.32 -0.08
N LEU A 502 15.75 6.79 0.00
CA LEU A 502 15.30 8.05 -0.57
C LEU A 502 15.56 9.22 0.38
N ASP A 503 14.91 9.23 1.54
CA ASP A 503 14.78 10.38 2.44
C ASP A 503 16.06 10.64 3.24
N LYS A 504 16.89 9.60 3.45
CA LYS A 504 18.21 9.73 4.10
C LYS A 504 19.36 9.81 3.11
N ASN A 505 19.06 10.03 1.83
CA ASN A 505 20.04 10.09 0.74
C ASN A 505 20.96 8.85 0.68
N ALA A 506 20.52 7.69 1.21
CA ALA A 506 21.39 6.51 1.29
C ALA A 506 21.76 6.01 -0.11
N LEU A 507 20.87 6.15 -1.11
CA LEU A 507 21.21 5.83 -2.50
C LEU A 507 22.35 6.71 -3.04
N VAL A 508 22.31 8.01 -2.78
CA VAL A 508 23.36 8.96 -3.20
C VAL A 508 24.67 8.63 -2.52
N ARG A 509 24.64 8.35 -1.20
CA ARG A 509 25.81 7.97 -0.41
C ARG A 509 26.42 6.67 -0.92
N LEU A 510 25.61 5.65 -1.21
CA LEU A 510 26.06 4.38 -1.76
C LEU A 510 26.74 4.56 -3.12
N TYR A 511 26.11 5.33 -4.01
CA TYR A 511 26.64 5.62 -5.33
C TYR A 511 27.99 6.36 -5.25
N ASN A 512 28.06 7.44 -4.48
CA ASN A 512 29.27 8.23 -4.33
C ASN A 512 30.41 7.47 -3.63
N SER A 513 30.09 6.56 -2.69
CA SER A 513 31.09 5.71 -2.03
C SER A 513 31.79 4.72 -2.98
N THR A 514 31.19 4.47 -4.15
CA THR A 514 31.62 3.43 -5.08
C THR A 514 32.16 4.02 -6.39
N SER A 515 31.59 5.12 -6.89
CA SER A 515 31.77 5.55 -8.29
C SER A 515 32.71 6.74 -8.51
N ASN A 516 33.53 7.15 -7.53
CA ASN A 516 34.39 8.36 -7.60
C ASN A 516 33.65 9.62 -8.13
N SER A 517 32.34 9.67 -7.91
CA SER A 517 31.45 10.72 -8.42
C SER A 517 30.89 11.53 -7.25
N THR A 518 30.61 12.80 -7.48
CA THR A 518 30.05 13.73 -6.48
C THR A 518 28.63 14.13 -6.86
N LEU A 519 27.73 13.14 -6.96
CA LEU A 519 26.32 13.43 -7.22
C LEU A 519 25.67 14.04 -5.98
N LYS A 520 24.85 15.08 -6.19
CA LYS A 520 24.31 15.91 -5.09
C LYS A 520 22.90 15.51 -4.67
N ASN A 521 22.14 14.84 -5.54
CA ASN A 521 20.76 14.49 -5.27
C ASN A 521 20.34 13.20 -5.95
N HIS A 522 19.19 12.70 -5.51
CA HIS A 522 18.60 11.45 -5.97
C HIS A 522 18.33 11.42 -7.48
N ASN A 523 17.78 12.49 -8.04
CA ASN A 523 17.43 12.57 -9.47
C ASN A 523 18.66 12.40 -10.38
N GLN A 524 19.80 12.94 -9.97
CA GLN A 524 21.06 12.75 -10.70
C GLN A 524 21.51 11.28 -10.69
N VAL A 525 21.37 10.59 -9.56
CA VAL A 525 21.68 9.16 -9.45
C VAL A 525 20.73 8.36 -10.34
N VAL A 526 19.42 8.57 -10.20
CA VAL A 526 18.39 7.86 -10.97
C VAL A 526 18.60 8.06 -12.47
N LYS A 527 18.86 9.29 -12.93
CA LYS A 527 19.11 9.57 -14.35
C LYS A 527 20.32 8.80 -14.89
N LYS A 528 21.44 8.76 -14.14
CA LYS A 528 22.63 7.99 -14.53
C LYS A 528 22.38 6.48 -14.51
N VAL A 529 21.72 5.99 -13.47
CA VAL A 529 21.41 4.57 -13.30
C VAL A 529 20.47 4.11 -14.41
N LYS A 530 19.38 4.84 -14.70
CA LYS A 530 18.44 4.51 -15.77
C LYS A 530 19.10 4.47 -17.15
N LYS A 531 20.03 5.38 -17.44
CA LYS A 531 20.84 5.31 -18.66
C LYS A 531 21.65 4.00 -18.74
N SER A 532 22.34 3.64 -17.65
CA SER A 532 23.14 2.39 -17.60
C SER A 532 22.26 1.13 -17.67
N MET A 533 21.07 1.17 -17.07
CA MET A 533 20.08 0.10 -17.17
C MET A 533 19.61 -0.06 -18.62
N ALA A 534 19.27 1.03 -19.31
CA ALA A 534 18.87 1.01 -20.72
C ALA A 534 19.94 0.38 -21.63
N GLU A 535 21.20 0.78 -21.48
CA GLU A 535 22.32 0.20 -22.25
C GLU A 535 22.49 -1.31 -21.96
N THR A 536 22.31 -1.72 -20.71
CA THR A 536 22.39 -3.13 -20.30
C THR A 536 21.24 -3.95 -20.91
N CYS A 537 20.06 -3.35 -20.90
CA CYS A 537 18.84 -3.86 -21.49
C CYS A 537 18.94 -4.09 -23.01
N ASP A 538 19.46 -3.11 -23.75
CA ASP A 538 19.70 -3.22 -25.19
C ASP A 538 20.65 -4.36 -25.53
N ARG A 539 21.72 -4.52 -24.72
CA ARG A 539 22.66 -5.64 -24.91
C ARG A 539 22.02 -7.00 -24.65
N TYR A 540 21.21 -7.12 -23.61
CA TYR A 540 20.48 -8.35 -23.34
C TYR A 540 19.58 -8.74 -24.52
N ASN A 541 18.83 -7.79 -25.08
CA ASN A 541 17.94 -8.07 -26.20
C ASN A 541 18.69 -8.47 -27.47
N LYS A 542 19.76 -7.75 -27.82
CA LYS A 542 20.63 -8.12 -28.95
C LYS A 542 21.17 -9.54 -28.80
N MET A 543 21.60 -9.91 -27.59
CA MET A 543 22.07 -11.26 -27.30
C MET A 543 20.95 -12.31 -27.47
N MET A 544 19.75 -12.05 -26.96
CA MET A 544 18.62 -12.98 -27.07
C MET A 544 18.09 -13.12 -28.50
N GLU A 545 18.10 -12.05 -29.29
CA GLU A 545 17.75 -12.10 -30.72
C GLU A 545 18.71 -13.00 -31.51
N LEU A 546 20.02 -12.88 -31.26
CA LEU A 546 21.03 -13.72 -31.90
C LEU A 546 20.85 -15.20 -31.54
N ILE A 547 20.58 -15.51 -30.26
CA ILE A 547 20.30 -16.88 -29.81
C ILE A 547 19.06 -17.44 -30.50
N ARG A 548 17.98 -16.65 -30.60
CA ARG A 548 16.74 -17.08 -31.28
C ARG A 548 16.97 -17.35 -32.76
N ARG A 549 17.72 -16.48 -33.46
CA ARG A 549 18.07 -16.67 -34.88
C ARG A 549 18.92 -17.91 -35.11
N ASN A 550 19.93 -18.15 -34.29
CA ASN A 550 20.78 -19.34 -34.41
C ASN A 550 20.02 -20.63 -34.07
N SER A 551 19.08 -20.58 -33.11
CA SER A 551 18.23 -21.72 -32.76
C SER A 551 17.20 -22.05 -33.84
N SER A 552 16.74 -21.06 -34.60
CA SER A 552 15.82 -21.26 -35.73
C SER A 552 16.54 -21.65 -37.03
N GLN A 553 17.85 -21.38 -37.16
CA GLN A 553 18.69 -21.88 -38.26
C GLN A 553 19.24 -23.31 -38.01
N GLY A 554 19.12 -23.84 -36.79
CA GLY A 554 19.51 -25.21 -36.42
C GLY A 554 18.41 -26.27 -36.56
N LEU A 555 17.26 -25.92 -37.14
CA LEU A 555 16.25 -26.86 -37.62
C LEU A 555 16.35 -26.97 -39.14
N ASN A 556 17.38 -27.67 -39.60
CA ASN A 556 17.45 -28.34 -40.89
C ASN A 556 18.44 -29.51 -40.79
#